data_AF-A0A950D5B1-F1
#
_entry.id   AF-A0A950D5B1-F1
#
_cell.length_a   1.000
_cell.length_b   1.000
_cell.length_c   1.000
_cell.angle_alpha   90.00
_cell.angle_beta   90.00
_cell.angle_gamma   90.00
#
_symmetry.space_group_name_H-M   'P 1'
#
loop_
_entity.id
_entity.type
_entity.pdbx_description
1 polymer ?
#
loop_
_entity_poly.entity_id
_entity_poly.type
_entity_poly.pdbx_seq_one_letter_code
_entity_poly.pdbx_strand_id
1 'polypeptide(L)'
;MAKILLLQFDTDPGCAAHREALSALGATLVEAEPRWPAFFDVLNKERPDIVVVSLGAIPSHGREAARYIKDGFNTRNLPVFLTDVPAKDIDKCRKSAPTAVIVERKDLHDAVYKKLMENLAGKLS
;
A
#
# COMPACT_ATOMS: atom_id res chain seq x y z
N MET A 1 2.24 -3.64 17.89
CA MET A 1 2.06 -2.33 17.23
C MET A 1 1.75 -2.60 15.77
N ALA A 2 0.76 -1.91 15.18
CA ALA A 2 0.42 -2.12 13.78
C ALA A 2 1.53 -1.61 12.85
N LYS A 3 1.73 -2.27 11.72
CA LYS A 3 2.72 -1.90 10.70
C LYS A 3 2.08 -1.57 9.37
N ILE A 4 2.50 -0.48 8.77
CA ILE A 4 2.14 -0.08 7.40
C ILE A 4 3.39 -0.20 6.54
N LEU A 5 3.31 -0.95 5.44
CA LEU A 5 4.34 -0.92 4.41
C LEU A 5 3.92 0.05 3.31
N LEU A 6 4.67 1.14 3.16
CA LEU A 6 4.52 2.08 2.07
C LEU A 6 5.52 1.74 0.96
N LEU A 7 4.99 1.41 -0.22
CA LEU A 7 5.73 1.17 -1.43
C LEU A 7 5.68 2.42 -2.32
N GLN A 8 6.78 3.16 -2.40
CA GLN A 8 6.88 4.38 -3.21
C GLN A 8 8.31 4.63 -3.70
N PHE A 9 8.46 5.48 -4.71
CA PHE A 9 9.77 5.98 -5.14
C PHE A 9 10.08 7.31 -4.46
N ASP A 10 11.31 7.49 -4.00
CA ASP A 10 11.81 8.78 -3.49
C ASP A 10 11.82 9.87 -4.56
N THR A 11 11.84 9.48 -5.83
CA THR A 11 11.76 10.39 -6.97
C THR A 11 10.34 10.90 -7.22
N ASP A 12 9.32 10.38 -6.53
CA ASP A 12 7.95 10.90 -6.63
C ASP A 12 7.87 12.26 -5.92
N PRO A 13 7.47 13.36 -6.60
CA PRO A 13 7.31 14.65 -5.95
C PRO A 13 6.31 14.66 -4.78
N GLY A 14 5.39 13.69 -4.76
CA GLY A 14 4.40 13.51 -3.71
C GLY A 14 4.80 12.59 -2.55
N CYS A 15 6.01 12.02 -2.56
CA CYS A 15 6.41 11.00 -1.56
C CYS A 15 6.33 11.51 -0.12
N ALA A 16 6.69 12.78 0.12
CA ALA A 16 6.65 13.40 1.44
C ALA A 16 5.22 13.46 2.00
N ALA A 17 4.22 13.76 1.15
CA ALA A 17 2.83 13.83 1.56
C ALA A 17 2.27 12.45 1.97
N HIS A 18 2.68 11.37 1.30
CA HIS A 18 2.29 10.02 1.72
C HIS A 18 2.91 9.66 3.07
N ARG A 19 4.19 9.99 3.29
CA ARG A 19 4.88 9.75 4.57
C ARG A 19 4.18 10.45 5.71
N GLU A 20 3.88 11.73 5.53
CA GLU A 20 3.20 12.55 6.53
C GLU A 20 1.82 11.97 6.85
N ALA A 21 1.02 11.68 5.82
CA ALA A 21 -0.31 11.10 5.98
C ALA A 21 -0.29 9.76 6.72
N LEU A 22 0.68 8.89 6.47
CA LEU A 22 0.74 7.56 7.09
C LEU A 22 1.43 7.56 8.46
N SER A 23 2.43 8.42 8.68
CA SER A 23 3.14 8.52 9.96
C SER A 23 2.26 9.11 11.06
N ALA A 24 1.29 9.95 10.71
CA ALA A 24 0.33 10.52 11.64
C ALA A 24 -0.62 9.46 12.28
N LEU A 25 -0.67 8.24 11.73
CA LEU A 25 -1.58 7.18 12.17
C LEU A 25 -1.13 6.43 13.44
N GLY A 26 0.03 6.76 14.00
CA GLY A 26 0.57 6.07 15.19
C GLY A 26 0.96 4.61 14.96
N ALA A 27 1.06 4.17 13.70
CA ALA A 27 1.56 2.87 13.29
C ALA A 27 3.06 2.96 12.95
N THR A 28 3.77 1.83 12.99
CA THR A 28 5.13 1.77 12.46
C THR A 28 5.07 1.85 10.94
N LEU A 29 5.64 2.91 10.37
CA LEU A 29 5.78 3.05 8.92
C LEU A 29 7.09 2.40 8.47
N VAL A 30 6.99 1.45 7.55
CA VAL A 30 8.11 0.83 6.83
C VAL A 30 8.02 1.29 5.39
N GLU A 31 9.15 1.68 4.81
CA GLU A 31 9.21 2.10 3.41
C GLU A 31 10.10 1.18 2.58
N ALA A 32 9.69 0.95 1.33
CA ALA A 32 10.49 0.33 0.30
C ALA A 32 10.07 0.85 -1.08
N GLU A 33 10.93 0.73 -2.09
CA GLU A 33 10.50 0.97 -3.46
C GLU A 33 9.68 -0.22 -4.00
N PRO A 34 8.68 -0.02 -4.87
CA PRO A 34 7.90 -1.11 -5.49
C PRO A 34 8.69 -1.86 -6.57
N ARG A 35 9.95 -2.21 -6.31
CA ARG A 35 10.83 -2.95 -7.23
C ARG A 35 10.92 -4.41 -6.82
N TRP A 36 10.71 -5.32 -7.78
CA TRP A 36 10.98 -6.73 -7.58
C TRP A 36 12.50 -6.99 -7.63
N PRO A 37 13.06 -7.88 -6.77
CA PRO A 37 12.41 -8.56 -5.66
C PRO A 37 12.39 -7.75 -4.34
N ALA A 38 13.09 -6.62 -4.29
CA ALA A 38 13.37 -5.88 -3.06
C ALA A 38 12.15 -5.60 -2.16
N PHE A 39 11.01 -5.18 -2.73
CA PHE A 39 9.81 -4.92 -1.93
C PHE A 39 9.27 -6.20 -1.27
N PHE A 40 9.42 -7.35 -1.93
CA PHE A 40 8.88 -8.62 -1.46
C PHE A 40 9.68 -9.16 -0.29
N ASP A 41 11.00 -8.94 -0.28
CA ASP A 41 11.85 -9.25 0.87
C ASP A 41 11.45 -8.44 2.10
N VAL A 42 11.18 -7.14 1.91
CA VAL A 42 10.67 -6.27 2.98
C VAL A 42 9.28 -6.71 3.46
N LEU A 43 8.37 -7.03 2.54
CA LEU A 43 7.03 -7.53 2.86
C LEU A 43 7.10 -8.79 3.75
N ASN A 44 7.94 -9.76 3.39
CA ASN A 44 8.10 -11.02 4.11
C ASN A 44 8.77 -10.84 5.48
N LYS A 45 9.79 -9.97 5.55
CA LYS A 45 10.51 -9.67 6.79
C LYS A 45 9.62 -8.92 7.77
N GLU A 46 8.97 -7.86 7.31
CA GLU A 46 8.28 -6.92 8.19
C GLU A 46 6.87 -7.37 8.56
N ARG A 47 6.24 -8.20 7.71
CA ARG A 47 4.88 -8.72 7.88
C ARG A 47 3.88 -7.61 8.23
N PRO A 48 3.68 -6.64 7.33
CA PRO A 48 2.82 -5.49 7.60
C PRO A 48 1.36 -5.90 7.74
N ASP A 49 0.58 -5.12 8.50
CA ASP A 49 -0.87 -5.28 8.61
C ASP A 49 -1.62 -4.66 7.42
N ILE A 50 -1.01 -3.66 6.77
CA ILE A 50 -1.55 -2.93 5.61
C ILE A 50 -0.40 -2.60 4.66
N VAL A 51 -0.66 -2.67 3.35
CA VAL A 51 0.25 -2.17 2.32
C VAL A 51 -0.38 -0.98 1.59
N VAL A 52 0.40 0.08 1.39
CA VAL A 52 0.06 1.22 0.53
C VAL A 52 1.04 1.23 -0.63
N VAL A 53 0.57 1.35 -1.87
CA VAL A 53 1.41 1.41 -3.07
C VAL A 53 1.11 2.70 -3.81
N SER A 54 2.11 3.58 -3.93
CA SER A 54 2.02 4.77 -4.77
C SER A 54 2.38 4.42 -6.22
N LEU A 55 1.55 4.90 -7.14
CA LEU A 55 1.74 4.75 -8.59
C LEU A 55 2.17 6.07 -9.24
N GLY A 56 2.48 7.12 -8.48
CA GLY A 56 2.69 8.48 -9.02
C GLY A 56 3.93 8.62 -9.90
N ALA A 57 5.08 8.06 -9.50
CA ALA A 57 6.32 8.12 -10.28
C ALA A 57 6.38 7.09 -11.42
N ILE A 58 6.33 5.78 -11.11
CA ILE A 58 6.43 4.70 -12.10
C ILE A 58 5.25 3.73 -11.95
N PRO A 59 4.07 4.03 -12.55
CA PRO A 59 2.85 3.28 -12.34
C PRO A 59 2.95 1.76 -12.63
N SER A 60 3.79 1.36 -13.58
CA SER A 60 3.97 -0.06 -13.93
C SER A 60 4.51 -0.89 -12.77
N HIS A 61 5.46 -0.35 -12.01
CA HIS A 61 6.08 -1.02 -10.86
C HIS A 61 5.08 -1.16 -9.72
N GLY A 62 4.32 -0.08 -9.43
CA GLY A 62 3.27 -0.13 -8.42
C GLY A 62 2.17 -1.16 -8.75
N ARG A 63 1.74 -1.24 -10.02
CA ARG A 63 0.78 -2.28 -10.46
C ARG A 63 1.33 -3.68 -10.29
N GLU A 64 2.58 -3.89 -10.69
CA GLU A 64 3.22 -5.20 -10.58
C GLU A 64 3.37 -5.63 -9.12
N ALA A 65 3.82 -4.73 -8.24
CA ALA A 65 3.90 -4.99 -6.81
C ALA A 65 2.52 -5.35 -6.21
N ALA A 66 1.49 -4.55 -6.52
CA ALA A 66 0.13 -4.81 -6.07
C ALA A 66 -0.40 -6.18 -6.53
N ARG A 67 -0.15 -6.53 -7.79
CA ARG A 67 -0.50 -7.85 -8.34
C ARG A 67 0.18 -8.97 -7.56
N TYR A 68 1.51 -8.91 -7.39
CA TYR A 68 2.24 -9.96 -6.66
C TYR A 68 1.76 -10.12 -5.22
N ILE A 69 1.48 -9.02 -4.52
CA ILE A 69 0.92 -9.07 -3.16
C ILE A 69 -0.43 -9.81 -3.18
N LYS A 70 -1.29 -9.53 -4.16
CA LYS A 70 -2.62 -10.13 -4.29
C LYS A 70 -2.63 -11.56 -4.84
N ASP A 71 -1.61 -11.96 -5.59
CA ASP A 71 -1.43 -13.34 -6.06
C ASP A 71 -0.78 -14.24 -4.99
N GLY A 72 0.00 -13.65 -4.06
CA GLY A 72 0.79 -14.40 -3.08
C GLY A 72 -0.07 -15.16 -2.05
N PHE A 73 0.25 -16.44 -1.83
CA PHE A 73 -0.51 -17.33 -0.93
C PHE A 73 -0.68 -16.76 0.49
N ASN A 74 0.39 -16.19 1.05
CA ASN A 74 0.43 -15.63 2.40
C ASN A 74 0.03 -14.14 2.47
N THR A 75 -0.10 -13.47 1.33
CA THR A 75 -0.22 -12.00 1.27
C THR A 75 -1.50 -11.52 0.60
N ARG A 76 -2.22 -12.40 -0.11
CA ARG A 76 -3.45 -12.08 -0.87
C ARG A 76 -4.56 -11.43 -0.04
N ASN A 77 -4.63 -11.79 1.23
CA ASN A 77 -5.63 -11.27 2.18
C ASN A 77 -5.21 -9.96 2.86
N LEU A 78 -3.98 -9.48 2.64
CA LEU A 78 -3.56 -8.19 3.19
C LEU A 78 -4.39 -7.06 2.58
N PRO A 79 -4.85 -6.10 3.40
CA PRO A 79 -5.39 -4.84 2.87
C PRO A 79 -4.32 -4.13 2.04
N VAL A 80 -4.67 -3.78 0.80
CA VAL A 80 -3.78 -3.05 -0.12
C VAL A 80 -4.51 -1.80 -0.59
N PHE A 81 -3.87 -0.66 -0.44
CA PHE A 81 -4.32 0.62 -0.98
C PHE A 81 -3.42 1.04 -2.13
N LEU A 82 -4.01 1.49 -3.23
CA LEU A 82 -3.29 2.06 -4.38
C LEU A 82 -3.60 3.56 -4.43
N THR A 83 -2.57 4.40 -4.43
CA THR A 83 -2.74 5.85 -4.53
C THR A 83 -1.98 6.41 -5.73
N ASP A 84 -2.34 7.63 -6.14
CA ASP A 84 -1.85 8.30 -7.34
C ASP A 84 -1.97 7.44 -8.61
N VAL A 85 -3.06 6.68 -8.73
CA VAL A 85 -3.31 5.82 -9.88
C VAL A 85 -3.68 6.69 -11.08
N PRO A 86 -2.90 6.71 -12.18
CA PRO A 86 -3.28 7.46 -13.37
C PRO A 86 -4.61 6.94 -13.91
N ALA A 87 -5.50 7.83 -14.36
CA ALA A 87 -6.84 7.45 -14.84
C ALA A 87 -6.82 6.32 -15.88
N LYS A 88 -5.86 6.36 -16.82
CA LYS A 88 -5.66 5.34 -17.87
C LYS A 88 -5.29 3.94 -17.36
N ASP A 89 -4.87 3.84 -16.10
CA ASP A 89 -4.38 2.60 -15.49
C ASP A 89 -5.34 2.03 -14.42
N ILE A 90 -6.43 2.73 -14.08
CA ILE A 90 -7.44 2.27 -13.11
C ILE A 90 -7.97 0.87 -13.46
N ASP A 91 -8.37 0.64 -14.71
CA ASP A 91 -8.92 -0.64 -15.15
C ASP A 91 -7.88 -1.77 -15.08
N LYS A 92 -6.61 -1.46 -15.32
CA LYS A 92 -5.52 -2.44 -15.17
C LYS A 92 -5.32 -2.79 -13.71
N CYS A 93 -5.30 -1.80 -12.81
CA CYS A 93 -5.20 -2.01 -11.37
C CYS A 93 -6.34 -2.90 -10.85
N ARG A 94 -7.59 -2.62 -11.25
CA ARG A 94 -8.76 -3.42 -10.86
C ARG A 94 -8.68 -4.86 -11.36
N LYS A 95 -8.11 -5.09 -12.54
CA LYS A 95 -7.92 -6.45 -13.08
C LYS A 95 -6.80 -7.19 -12.35
N SER A 96 -5.67 -6.53 -12.10
CA SER A 96 -4.48 -7.17 -11.54
C SER A 96 -4.50 -7.33 -10.02
N ALA A 97 -5.21 -6.47 -9.31
CA ALA A 97 -5.32 -6.47 -7.85
C ALA A 97 -6.77 -6.17 -7.45
N PRO A 98 -7.74 -7.08 -7.73
CA PRO A 98 -9.17 -6.79 -7.66
C PRO A 98 -9.69 -6.46 -6.26
N THR A 99 -8.98 -6.88 -5.21
CA THR A 99 -9.33 -6.58 -3.81
C THR A 99 -8.49 -5.45 -3.22
N ALA A 100 -7.67 -4.77 -4.03
CA ALA A 100 -7.00 -3.55 -3.62
C ALA A 100 -7.96 -2.35 -3.76
N VAL A 101 -7.85 -1.40 -2.83
CA VAL A 101 -8.67 -0.18 -2.81
C VAL A 101 -7.88 0.94 -3.47
N ILE A 102 -8.44 1.54 -4.53
CA ILE A 102 -7.87 2.75 -5.13
C ILE A 102 -8.36 3.95 -4.31
N VAL A 103 -7.43 4.79 -3.86
CA VAL A 103 -7.70 5.95 -3.02
C VAL A 103 -6.93 7.16 -3.51
N GLU A 104 -7.61 8.30 -3.58
CA GLU A 104 -6.99 9.59 -3.87
C GLU A 104 -6.11 10.03 -2.71
N ARG A 105 -5.04 10.78 -2.99
CA ARG A 105 -4.06 11.19 -1.97
C ARG A 105 -4.71 11.89 -0.77
N LYS A 106 -5.69 12.76 -1.03
CA LYS A 106 -6.42 13.52 0.01
C LYS A 106 -7.20 12.62 0.98
N ASP A 107 -7.58 11.41 0.56
CA ASP A 107 -8.41 10.49 1.33
C ASP A 107 -7.56 9.32 1.91
N LEU A 108 -6.25 9.31 1.65
CA LEU A 108 -5.35 8.21 2.01
C LEU A 108 -5.27 8.00 3.52
N HIS A 109 -5.10 9.08 4.29
CA HIS A 109 -5.03 9.02 5.76
C HIS A 109 -6.28 8.32 6.32
N ASP A 110 -7.47 8.82 5.95
CA ASP A 110 -8.73 8.34 6.52
C ASP A 110 -9.05 6.91 6.11
N ALA A 111 -8.77 6.55 4.85
CA ALA A 111 -8.97 5.20 4.35
C ALA A 111 -8.10 4.17 5.08
N VAL A 112 -6.83 4.48 5.31
CA VAL A 112 -5.90 3.60 6.02
C VAL A 112 -6.22 3.57 7.52
N TYR A 113 -6.52 4.73 8.13
CA TYR A 113 -6.94 4.83 9.53
C TYR A 113 -8.15 3.92 9.81
N LYS A 114 -9.20 4.05 9.00
CA LYS A 114 -10.39 3.21 9.12
C LYS A 114 -10.03 1.73 9.10
N LYS A 115 -9.15 1.33 8.18
CA LYS A 115 -8.76 -0.08 8.06
C LYS A 115 -7.91 -0.57 9.23
N LEU A 116 -7.04 0.27 9.78
CA LEU A 116 -6.29 -0.06 10.99
C LEU A 116 -7.24 -0.31 12.17
N MET A 117 -8.25 0.55 12.35
CA MET A 117 -9.23 0.41 13.43
C MET A 117 -10.07 -0.88 13.28
N GLU A 118 -10.49 -1.22 12.07
CA GLU A 118 -11.16 -2.50 11.79
C GLU A 118 -10.28 -3.70 12.15
N ASN A 119 -9.01 -3.69 11.75
CA ASN A 119 -8.06 -4.77 12.04
C ASN A 119 -7.78 -4.91 13.54
N LEU A 120 -7.74 -3.79 14.28
CA LEU A 120 -7.57 -3.81 15.74
C LEU A 120 -8.80 -4.38 16.44
N ALA A 121 -10.01 -3.98 16.02
CA ALA A 121 -11.25 -4.50 16.58
C ALA A 121 -11.37 -6.03 16.37
N GLY A 122 -11.05 -6.52 15.17
CA GLY A 122 -11.09 -7.95 14.86
C GLY A 122 -10.00 -8.80 15.52
N LYS A 123 -8.96 -8.20 16.10
CA LYS A 123 -7.94 -8.90 16.90
C LYS A 123 -8.32 -9.03 18.39
N LEU A 124 -9.30 -8.26 18.84
CA LEU A 124 -9.78 -8.25 20.23
C LEU A 124 -11.03 -9.14 20.43
N SER A 125 -11.68 -9.55 19.34
CA SER A 125 -12.78 -10.51 19.31
C SER A 125 -12.28 -11.95 19.22
#